data_AF-A0AAW2AHW3-F1
#
_entry.id   AF-A0AAW2AHW3-F1
#
_cell.length_a   1.000
_cell.length_b   1.000
_cell.length_c   1.000
_cell.angle_alpha   90.00
_cell.angle_beta   90.00
_cell.angle_gamma   90.00
#
_symmetry.space_group_name_H-M   'P 1'
#
loop_
_entity.id
_entity.type
_entity.pdbx_description
1 polymer ?
#
loop_
_entity_poly.entity_id
_entity_poly.type
_entity_poly.pdbx_seq_one_letter_code
_entity_poly.pdbx_strand_id
1 'polypeptide(L)'
;MGLPSSVLEDIFIDVVLQEGDKAILTLALVCTCFRDLVTQEAFRRQAYILWLDSVTNWTVFSTSYKAEYYKMYRQAMWRHFQKLHSRICR
;
A
#
# COMPACT_ATOMS: atom_id res chain seq x y z
N MET A 1 4.76 -16.54 21.04
CA MET A 1 3.53 -15.73 20.88
C MET A 1 3.86 -14.61 19.91
N GLY A 2 3.13 -14.52 18.79
CA GLY A 2 3.32 -13.44 17.81
C GLY A 2 2.40 -12.25 18.11
N LEU A 3 2.75 -11.08 17.61
CA LEU A 3 1.85 -9.92 17.56
C LEU A 3 0.60 -10.27 16.72
N PRO A 4 -0.61 -9.83 17.11
CA PRO A 4 -1.80 -9.98 16.28
C PRO A 4 -1.62 -9.27 14.93
N SER A 5 -2.16 -9.85 13.86
CA SER A 5 -2.06 -9.27 12.51
C SER A 5 -2.62 -7.85 12.43
N SER A 6 -3.68 -7.54 13.17
CA SER A 6 -4.27 -6.20 13.22
C SER A 6 -3.29 -5.15 13.77
N VAL A 7 -2.49 -5.51 14.77
CA VAL A 7 -1.49 -4.60 15.34
C VAL A 7 -0.34 -4.40 14.35
N LEU A 8 0.04 -5.45 13.62
CA LEU A 8 1.02 -5.36 12.53
C LEU A 8 0.51 -4.49 11.37
N GLU A 9 -0.78 -4.59 11.02
CA GLU A 9 -1.41 -3.74 10.01
C GLU A 9 -1.32 -2.26 10.42
N ASP A 10 -1.68 -1.92 11.65
CA ASP A 10 -1.59 -0.54 12.15
C ASP A 10 -0.16 0.00 12.09
N ILE A 11 0.82 -0.79 12.56
CA ILE A 11 2.24 -0.42 12.50
C ILE A 11 2.70 -0.20 11.05
N PHE A 12 2.29 -1.07 10.12
CA PHE A 12 2.69 -0.93 8.72
C PHE A 12 2.04 0.26 8.04
N ILE A 13 0.80 0.60 8.40
CA ILE A 13 0.17 1.83 7.94
C ILE A 13 1.00 3.03 8.40
N ASP A 14 1.42 3.09 9.66
CA ASP A 14 2.26 4.18 10.17
C ASP A 14 3.60 4.28 9.42
N VAL A 15 4.21 3.13 9.10
CA VAL A 15 5.43 3.09 8.28
C VAL A 15 5.17 3.65 6.88
N VAL A 16 4.07 3.27 6.23
CA VAL A 16 3.69 3.79 4.91
C VAL A 16 3.35 5.29 4.96
N LEU A 17 2.75 5.77 6.05
CA LEU A 17 2.49 7.20 6.25
C LEU A 17 3.79 8.01 6.32
N GLN A 18 4.84 7.46 6.94
CA GLN A 18 6.13 8.13 7.11
C GLN A 18 7.03 8.01 5.88
N GLU A 19 7.09 6.83 5.26
CA GLU A 19 8.05 6.52 4.19
C GLU A 19 7.43 6.52 2.78
N GLY A 20 6.10 6.60 2.70
CA GLY A 20 5.31 6.56 1.48
C GLY A 20 5.05 5.16 0.94
N ASP A 21 4.36 5.08 -0.21
CA ASP A 21 3.93 3.82 -0.85
C ASP A 21 5.07 2.81 -1.07
N LYS A 22 6.30 3.28 -1.29
CA LYS A 22 7.48 2.42 -1.43
C LYS A 22 7.74 1.54 -0.20
N ALA A 23 7.28 1.94 0.98
CA ALA A 23 7.48 1.19 2.21
C ALA A 23 6.76 -0.17 2.19
N ILE A 24 5.67 -0.28 1.42
CA ILE A 24 4.97 -1.56 1.17
C ILE A 24 5.94 -2.59 0.59
N LEU A 25 6.83 -2.16 -0.31
CA LEU A 25 7.83 -3.03 -0.93
C LEU A 25 8.90 -3.44 0.07
N THR A 26 9.42 -2.48 0.84
CA THR A 26 10.43 -2.74 1.87
C THR A 26 9.89 -3.75 2.90
N LEU A 27 8.65 -3.56 3.37
CA LEU A 27 7.98 -4.46 4.31
C LEU A 27 7.79 -5.87 3.73
N ALA A 28 7.43 -5.97 2.44
CA ALA A 28 7.26 -7.25 1.76
C ALA A 28 8.55 -8.09 1.68
N LEU A 29 9.73 -7.46 1.80
CA LEU A 29 11.03 -8.13 1.74
C LEU A 29 11.50 -8.65 3.11
N VAL A 30 10.87 -8.25 4.22
CA VAL A 30 11.31 -8.61 5.58
C VAL A 30 11.09 -10.09 5.87
N CYS A 31 9.87 -10.59 5.69
CA CYS A 31 9.52 -11.99 5.89
C CYS A 31 8.21 -12.35 5.17
N THR A 32 7.91 -13.66 5.10
CA THR A 32 6.68 -14.15 4.44
C THR A 32 5.42 -13.61 5.10
N CYS A 33 5.37 -13.54 6.43
CA CYS A 33 4.21 -13.01 7.15
C CYS A 33 3.93 -11.54 6.79
N PHE A 34 4.98 -10.71 6.70
CA PHE A 34 4.84 -9.31 6.34
C PHE A 34 4.37 -9.18 4.89
N ARG A 35 5.01 -9.93 3.98
CA ARG A 35 4.59 -9.99 2.57
C ARG A 35 3.13 -10.39 2.42
N ASP A 36 2.69 -11.43 3.12
CA ASP A 36 1.33 -11.95 2.98
C ASP A 36 0.30 -10.95 3.51
N LEU A 37 0.65 -10.13 4.50
CA LEU A 37 -0.17 -9.02 5.00
C LEU A 37 -0.17 -7.83 4.02
N VAL A 38 0.99 -7.32 3.62
CA VAL A 38 1.08 -6.13 2.77
C VAL A 38 0.68 -6.37 1.31
N THR A 39 0.54 -7.63 0.89
CA THR A 39 -0.02 -7.99 -0.43
C THR A 39 -1.54 -8.12 -0.42
N GLN A 40 -2.20 -8.03 0.74
CA GLN A 40 -3.66 -7.98 0.79
C GLN A 40 -4.16 -6.70 0.10
N GLU A 41 -5.20 -6.84 -0.71
CA GLU A 41 -5.80 -5.70 -1.41
C GLU A 41 -6.39 -4.68 -0.43
N ALA A 42 -7.04 -5.17 0.64
CA ALA A 42 -7.64 -4.33 1.67
C ALA A 42 -6.59 -3.44 2.36
N PHE A 43 -5.50 -4.04 2.86
CA PHE A 43 -4.39 -3.33 3.47
C PHE A 43 -3.81 -2.27 2.52
N ARG A 44 -3.46 -2.66 1.28
CA ARG A 44 -2.83 -1.76 0.30
C ARG A 44 -3.72 -0.56 -0.02
N ARG A 45 -5.00 -0.80 -0.22
CA ARG A 45 -5.97 0.26 -0.49
C ARG A 45 -6.04 1.23 0.69
N GLN A 46 -6.11 0.71 1.91
CA GLN A 46 -6.17 1.52 3.13
C GLN A 46 -4.89 2.35 3.32
N ALA A 47 -3.73 1.70 3.32
CA ALA A 47 -2.44 2.36 3.52
C ALA A 47 -2.16 3.44 2.47
N TYR A 48 -2.46 3.17 1.20
CA TYR A 48 -2.30 4.14 0.11
C TYR A 48 -3.22 5.36 0.28
N ILE A 49 -4.50 5.15 0.57
CA ILE A 49 -5.46 6.25 0.75
C ILE A 49 -5.04 7.13 1.93
N LEU A 50 -4.68 6.52 3.06
CA LEU A 50 -4.25 7.26 4.24
C LEU A 50 -2.98 8.08 3.97
N TRP A 51 -1.99 7.50 3.27
CA TRP A 51 -0.80 8.23 2.86
C TRP A 51 -1.10 9.36 1.88
N LEU A 52 -1.98 9.13 0.92
CA LEU A 52 -2.33 10.15 -0.07
C LEU A 52 -3.05 11.32 0.59
N ASP A 53 -3.97 11.04 1.50
CA ASP A 53 -4.69 12.03 2.30
C ASP A 53 -3.73 12.82 3.23
N SER A 54 -2.62 12.22 3.67
CA SER A 54 -1.64 12.92 4.51
C SER A 54 -0.73 13.88 3.72
N VAL A 55 -0.43 13.58 2.46
CA VAL A 55 0.48 14.39 1.62
C VAL A 55 -0.26 15.35 0.66
N THR A 56 -1.57 15.17 0.45
CA THR A 56 -2.33 15.93 -0.55
C THR A 56 -3.31 16.89 0.10
N ASN A 57 -3.22 18.18 -0.22
CA ASN A 57 -4.30 19.11 0.08
C ASN A 57 -5.46 18.93 -0.90
N TRP A 58 -6.41 18.05 -0.57
CA TRP A 58 -7.54 17.76 -1.45
C TRP A 58 -8.44 18.96 -1.76
N THR A 59 -8.41 20.03 -0.95
CA THR A 59 -9.34 21.17 -1.14
C THR A 59 -9.18 21.88 -2.48
N VAL A 60 -8.02 21.78 -3.12
CA VAL A 60 -7.72 22.45 -4.40
C VAL A 60 -8.19 21.68 -5.64
N PHE A 61 -8.67 20.43 -5.48
CA PHE A 61 -9.05 19.57 -6.59
C PHE A 61 -10.57 19.41 -6.72
N SER A 62 -11.06 19.26 -7.96
CA SER A 62 -12.48 19.03 -8.25
C SER A 62 -12.94 17.65 -7.75
N THR A 63 -14.23 17.52 -7.47
CA THR A 63 -14.83 16.26 -7.00
C THR A 63 -14.68 15.12 -8.02
N SER A 64 -14.75 15.43 -9.32
CA SER A 64 -14.54 14.45 -10.40
C SER A 64 -13.10 13.94 -10.43
N TYR A 65 -12.12 14.83 -10.24
CA TYR A 65 -10.70 14.48 -10.20
C TYR A 65 -10.39 13.55 -9.01
N LYS A 66 -10.91 13.88 -7.82
CA LYS A 66 -10.79 13.03 -6.63
C LYS A 66 -11.35 11.62 -6.89
N ALA A 67 -12.56 11.54 -7.45
CA ALA A 67 -13.24 10.27 -7.71
C ALA A 67 -12.50 9.39 -8.73
N GLU A 68 -11.81 9.99 -9.69
CA GLU A 68 -10.99 9.26 -10.67
C GLU A 68 -9.70 8.72 -10.04
N TYR A 69 -9.03 9.51 -9.20
CA TYR A 69 -7.80 9.08 -8.53
C TYR A 69 -8.02 7.97 -7.51
N TYR A 70 -9.12 8.02 -6.74
CA TYR A 70 -9.47 6.91 -5.84
C TYR A 70 -9.84 5.60 -6.57
N LYS A 71 -10.07 5.62 -7.90
CA LYS A 71 -10.31 4.42 -8.72
C LYS A 71 -9.04 3.71 -9.18
N MET A 72 -7.88 4.39 -9.22
CA MET A 72 -6.63 3.83 -9.79
C MET A 72 -6.17 2.52 -9.12
N TYR A 73 -6.56 2.28 -7.86
CA TYR A 73 -6.21 1.06 -7.12
C TYR A 73 -7.21 -0.10 -7.28
N ARG A 74 -8.21 0.02 -8.16
CA ARG A 74 -9.24 -1.02 -8.28
C ARG A 74 -8.77 -2.30 -8.99
N GLN A 75 -7.65 -2.36 -9.75
CA GLN A 75 -7.26 -3.65 -10.39
C GLN A 75 -5.89 -3.78 -11.12
N ALA A 76 -5.17 -2.70 -11.47
CA ALA A 76 -4.21 -2.79 -12.58
C ALA A 76 -2.71 -2.64 -12.27
N MET A 77 -2.31 -1.93 -11.21
CA MET A 77 -0.88 -1.58 -11.05
C MET A 77 -0.01 -2.72 -10.51
N TRP A 78 -0.58 -3.68 -9.77
CA TRP A 78 0.18 -4.80 -9.18
C TRP A 78 0.53 -5.93 -10.15
N ARG A 79 -0.28 -6.19 -11.20
CA ARG A 79 0.04 -7.27 -12.17
C ARG A 79 1.35 -7.01 -12.92
N HIS A 80 1.72 -5.75 -13.09
CA HIS A 80 3.02 -5.35 -13.62
C HIS A 80 4.15 -5.61 -12.62
N PHE A 81 3.89 -5.41 -11.33
CA PHE A 81 4.87 -5.59 -10.26
C PHE A 81 5.16 -7.06 -9.94
N GLN A 82 4.14 -7.94 -9.92
CA GLN A 82 4.32 -9.40 -9.84
C GLN A 82 5.19 -9.95 -10.98
N LYS A 83 5.08 -9.38 -12.19
CA LYS A 83 5.92 -9.71 -13.34
C LYS A 83 7.37 -9.22 -13.20
N LEU A 84 7.60 -8.14 -12.47
CA LEU A 84 8.95 -7.62 -12.19
C LEU A 84 9.65 -8.46 -11.11
N HIS A 85 8.92 -8.82 -10.05
CA HIS A 85 9.43 -9.64 -8.94
C HIS A 85 9.78 -11.08 -9.38
N SER A 86 8.99 -11.70 -10.26
CA SER A 86 9.31 -13.03 -10.82
C SER A 86 10.54 -13.07 -11.73
N ARG A 87 11.00 -11.89 -12.21
CA ARG A 87 12.22 -11.74 -13.00
C ARG A 87 13.47 -11.49 -12.14
N ILE A 88 13.31 -10.95 -10.93
CA ILE A 88 14.41 -10.60 -10.03
C ILE A 88 14.76 -11.78 -9.10
N CYS A 89 13.81 -12.66 -8.80
CA CYS A 89 14.04 -13.88 -8.00
C CYS A 89 14.41 -15.13 -8.84
N ARG A 90 15.08 -14.96 -9.99
CA ARG A 90 15.72 -16.06 -10.74
C ARG A 90 17.23 -15.91 -10.71
#